data_AF-A6UAR3-F1
#
_entry.id   AF-A6UAR3-F1
#
_cell.length_a   1.000
_cell.length_b   1.000
_cell.length_c   1.000
_cell.angle_alpha   90.00
_cell.angle_beta   90.00
_cell.angle_gamma   90.00
#
_symmetry.space_group_name_H-M   'P 1'
#
loop_
_entity.id
_entity.type
_entity.pdbx_description
1 polymer ?
#
loop_
_entity_poly.entity_id
_entity_poly.type
_entity_poly.pdbx_seq_one_letter_code
_entity_poly.pdbx_strand_id
1 'polypeptide(L)' 'MTFLEAYAKFGPDTMAIAGALAIKEHEADRLINARLNCSYAERLHAGRVKKIAYAGKEPFMAEWAR' A
#
# COMPACT_ATOMS: atom_id res chain seq x y z
N MET A 1 -18.23 6.79 0.93
CA MET A 1 -16.82 7.18 0.77
C MET A 1 -15.98 5.94 0.96
N THR A 2 -15.05 5.63 0.05
CA THR A 2 -14.19 4.44 0.17
C THR A 2 -12.93 4.75 1.00
N PHE A 3 -12.25 3.72 1.50
CA PHE A 3 -11.02 3.90 2.28
C PHE A 3 -9.93 4.63 1.48
N LEU A 4 -9.76 4.33 0.19
CA LEU A 4 -8.75 4.99 -0.64
C LEU A 4 -9.08 6.47 -0.88
N GLU A 5 -10.35 6.83 -1.03
CA GLU A 5 -10.77 8.24 -1.11
C GLU A 5 -10.56 8.98 0.21
N ALA A 6 -10.84 8.33 1.34
CA ALA A 6 -10.57 8.88 2.68
C ALA A 6 -9.08 9.07 2.93
N TYR A 7 -8.29 8.06 2.58
CA TYR A 7 -6.84 8.11 2.69
C TYR A 7 -6.22 9.17 1.77
N ALA A 8 -6.75 9.36 0.55
CA ALA A 8 -6.28 10.41 -0.36
C ALA A 8 -6.65 11.82 0.13
N LYS A 9 -7.79 11.98 0.82
CA LYS A 9 -8.28 13.28 1.30
C LYS A 9 -7.68 13.70 2.64
N PHE A 10 -7.53 12.76 3.57
CA PHE A 10 -7.09 13.02 4.95
C PHE A 10 -5.66 12.55 5.25
N GLY A 11 -5.05 11.76 4.37
CA GLY A 11 -3.79 11.09 4.65
C GLY A 11 -3.96 9.93 5.63
N PRO A 12 -2.88 9.44 6.27
CA PRO A 12 -2.94 8.39 7.29
C PRO A 12 -3.46 8.91 8.65
N ASP A 13 -4.58 9.63 8.63
CA ASP A 13 -5.26 10.12 9.84
C ASP A 13 -6.36 9.14 10.26
N THR A 14 -6.10 8.43 11.35
CA THR A 14 -6.94 7.36 11.88
C THR A 14 -8.33 7.84 12.28
N MET A 15 -8.43 9.02 12.91
CA MET A 15 -9.71 9.57 13.40
C MET A 15 -10.55 10.10 12.25
N ALA A 16 -9.92 10.82 11.32
CA ALA A 16 -10.62 11.37 10.15
C ALA A 16 -11.13 10.24 9.22
N ILE A 17 -10.33 9.18 9.04
CA ILE A 17 -10.74 8.00 8.26
C ILE A 17 -11.84 7.22 8.97
N ALA A 18 -11.74 7.02 10.28
CA ALA A 18 -12.77 6.35 11.07
C ALA A 18 -14.12 7.09 11.00
N GLY A 19 -14.09 8.41 11.16
CA GLY A 19 -15.28 9.26 11.03
C GLY A 19 -15.86 9.27 9.61
N ALA A 20 -15.02 9.29 8.59
CA ALA A 20 -15.45 9.30 7.19
C ALA A 20 -16.05 7.95 6.72
N LEU A 21 -15.60 6.84 7.30
CA LEU A 21 -16.07 5.49 6.99
C LEU A 21 -17.11 4.96 7.98
N ALA A 22 -17.39 5.71 9.05
CA ALA A 22 -18.23 5.28 10.17
C ALA A 22 -17.79 3.92 10.76
N ILE A 23 -16.48 3.68 10.84
CA ILE A 23 -15.87 2.48 11.44
C ILE A 23 -15.20 2.84 12.77
N LYS A 24 -14.82 1.83 13.56
CA LYS A 24 -14.06 2.08 14.79
C LYS A 24 -12.63 2.49 14.46
N GLU A 25 -12.02 3.33 15.30
CA GLU A 25 -10.64 3.81 15.11
C GLU A 25 -9.63 2.67 14.93
N HIS A 26 -9.78 1.58 15.69
CA HIS A 26 -8.88 0.43 15.57
C HIS A 26 -9.03 -0.33 14.25
N GLU A 27 -10.17 -0.23 13.57
CA GLU A 27 -10.36 -0.82 12.24
C GLU A 27 -9.73 0.08 11.17
N ALA A 28 -9.87 1.40 11.32
CA ALA A 28 -9.18 2.38 10.49
C ALA A 28 -7.65 2.22 10.58
N ASP A 29 -7.12 2.05 11.80
CA ASP A 29 -5.69 1.82 12.05
C ASP A 29 -5.17 0.56 11.34
N ARG A 30 -5.91 -0.56 11.43
CA ARG A 30 -5.55 -1.81 10.74
C ARG A 30 -5.50 -1.62 9.22
N LEU A 31 -6.45 -0.87 8.65
CA LEU A 31 -6.50 -0.61 7.21
C LEU A 31 -5.32 0.27 6.76
N ILE A 32 -4.99 1.30 7.54
CA ILE A 32 -3.82 2.15 7.29
C ILE A 32 -2.53 1.33 7.37
N ASN A 33 -2.36 0.52 8.42
CA ASN A 33 -1.21 -0.35 8.58
C ASN A 33 -1.10 -1.40 7.48
N ALA A 34 -2.21 -1.98 7.02
CA ALA A 34 -2.23 -2.90 5.89
C ALA A 34 -1.79 -2.20 4.59
N ARG A 35 -2.25 -0.97 4.34
CA ARG A 35 -1.85 -0.18 3.16
C ARG A 35 -0.37 0.20 3.19
N LEU A 36 0.14 0.63 4.34
CA LEU A 36 1.55 0.96 4.53
C LEU A 36 2.44 -0.27 4.38
N ASN A 37 2.04 -1.42 4.94
CA ASN A 37 2.77 -2.68 4.79
C ASN A 37 2.75 -3.18 3.34
N CYS A 38 1.64 -3.01 2.61
CA CYS A 38 1.58 -3.32 1.18
C CYS A 38 2.58 -2.47 0.39
N SER A 39 2.60 -1.15 0.63
CA SER A 39 3.57 -0.23 0.01
C SER A 39 5.01 -0.54 0.42
N TYR A 40 5.23 -0.94 1.67
CA TYR A 40 6.54 -1.34 2.16
C TYR A 40 7.03 -2.65 1.51
N ALA A 41 6.15 -3.64 1.37
CA ALA A 41 6.44 -4.87 0.64
C ALA A 41 6.74 -4.57 -0.83
N GLU A 42 5.95 -3.73 -1.51
CA GLU A 42 6.21 -3.27 -2.88
C GLU A 42 7.57 -2.57 -3.00
N ARG A 43 7.95 -1.72 -2.03
CA ARG A 43 9.25 -1.05 -2.00
C ARG A 43 10.41 -2.00 -1.70
N LEU A 44 10.21 -3.00 -0.85
CA LEU A 44 11.19 -4.06 -0.60
C LEU A 44 11.34 -4.98 -1.82
N HIS A 45 10.25 -5.27 -2.52
CA HIS A 45 10.29 -5.99 -3.79
C HIS A 45 11.00 -5.14 -4.85
N ALA A 46 10.73 -3.85 -4.98
CA ALA A 46 11.45 -2.96 -5.89
C ALA A 46 12.94 -2.83 -5.53
N GLY A 47 13.28 -2.80 -4.24
CA GLY A 47 14.66 -2.80 -3.74
C GLY A 47 15.38 -4.13 -3.97
N ARG A 48 14.69 -5.27 -3.81
CA ARG A 48 15.21 -6.59 -4.18
C ARG A 48 15.35 -6.75 -5.69
N VAL A 49 14.40 -6.25 -6.48
CA VAL A 49 14.47 -6.22 -7.95
C VAL A 49 15.64 -5.35 -8.41
N LYS A 50 15.91 -4.19 -7.78
CA LYS A 50 17.14 -3.41 -8.04
C LYS A 50 18.42 -4.16 -7.66
N LYS A 51 18.42 -4.94 -6.57
CA LYS A 51 19.55 -5.79 -6.19
C LYS A 51 19.75 -7.00 -7.13
N ILE A 52 18.68 -7.59 -7.62
CA ILE A 52 18.70 -8.73 -8.57
C ILE A 52 19.06 -8.24 -9.98
N ALA A 53 18.62 -7.05 -10.39
CA ALA A 53 18.98 -6.44 -11.66
C ALA A 53 20.48 -6.12 -11.78
N TYR A 54 21.17 -5.87 -10.65
CA TYR A 54 22.63 -5.71 -10.63
C TYR A 54 23.41 -7.04 -10.59
N ALA A 55 22.72 -8.17 -10.48
CA ALA A 55 23.29 -9.51 -10.35
C ALA A 55 22.83 -10.48 -11.46
N GLY A 56 22.50 -9.95 -12.64
CA GLY A 56 22.57 -10.72 -13.89
C GLY A 56 21.41 -11.65 -14.24
N LYS A 57 20.17 -11.42 -13.77
CA LYS A 57 18.98 -12.08 -14.37
C LYS A 57 17.84 -11.10 -14.63
N GLU A 58 17.33 -11.19 -15.86
CA GLU A 58 16.34 -10.29 -16.47
C GLU A 58 15.01 -10.18 -15.70
N PRO A 59 14.33 -9.02 -15.73
CA PRO A 59 13.07 -8.83 -15.03
C PRO A 59 11.93 -9.56 -15.75
N PHE A 60 11.32 -10.51 -15.06
CA PHE A 60 10.05 -11.13 -15.42
C PHE A 60 8.94 -10.06 -15.47
N MET A 61 8.75 -9.47 -16.65
CA MET A 61 7.60 -8.63 -17.02
C MET A 61 6.80 -9.38 -18.08
N ALA A 62 5.98 -10.34 -17.67
CA ALA A 62 5.01 -10.99 -18.54
C ALA A 62 3.91 -11.66 -17.70
N GLU A 63 2.85 -10.92 -17.34
CA GLU A 63 1.47 -11.44 -17.21
C GLU A 63 0.46 -10.45 -16.56
N TRP A 64 0.51 -9.16 -16.88
CA TRP A 64 -0.61 -8.24 -16.55
C TRP A 64 -0.97 -7.30 -17.70
N ALA A 65 -0.84 -7.80 -18.93
CA ALA A 65 -1.37 -7.14 -20.13
C ALA A 65 -2.08 -8.16 -21.02
N ARG A 66 -3.24 -8.63 -20.56
CA ARG A 66 -4.37 -8.99 -21.42
C ARG A 66 -5.65 -9.05 -20.62
#